data_AF-A0A818UTM7-F1
#
_entry.id   AF-A0A818UTM7-F1
#
_cell.length_a   1.000
_cell.length_b   1.000
_cell.length_c   1.000
_cell.angle_alpha   90.00
_cell.angle_beta   90.00
_cell.angle_gamma   90.00
#
_symmetry.space_group_name_H-M   'P 1'
#
loop_
_entity.id
_entity.type
_entity.pdbx_description
1 polymer ?
#
loop_
_entity_poly.entity_id
_entity_poly.type
_entity_poly.pdbx_seq_one_letter_code
_entity_poly.pdbx_strand_id
1 'polypeptide(L)'
;MVAVNDFSGDGILDLVDIDNDGNTVSILLGIGNGGFRSYTSFSVGNNPSSIAVGDFNSDGPLDLAVTNSADNTMSILLGTGSGSFGPQIIYSTGLNPQWIVAKDVNGDGRLDLVIVNGYSSNVGVMLGIGNGDFTSQITYPTFANPTCVAVDDFDGDGHLDLVVISDTWPLMSVLLGIGNGDFRSQTIFSTDLTWFSIATGDFNGDGRLDVVVTCNVSSTPSVGILPGTGNGSFGLQTKFLTGVTDAPYMVAVGNFNGDAQLDLVVTFYDLASVGVFLGTGNGSFGLPIMFSTDSGSGSTPYGVTVGDFNNDGRLDIAVTDNSAHNTMNTLLNTCT
;
A
#
# COMPACT_ATOMS: atom_id res chain seq x y z
N MET A 1 4.95 -7.54 1.84
CA MET A 1 4.42 -6.34 1.13
C MET A 1 5.35 -6.05 -0.02
N VAL A 2 4.82 -5.65 -1.17
CA VAL A 2 5.57 -5.44 -2.41
C VAL A 2 5.49 -3.99 -2.86
N ALA A 3 6.59 -3.46 -3.39
CA ALA A 3 6.68 -2.17 -4.06
C ALA A 3 7.27 -2.35 -5.47
N VAL A 4 6.89 -1.48 -6.40
CA VAL A 4 7.32 -1.49 -7.79
C VAL A 4 7.87 -0.11 -8.18
N ASN A 5 9.06 -0.09 -8.78
CA ASN A 5 9.64 1.11 -9.40
C ASN A 5 10.90 0.73 -10.19
N ASP A 6 11.49 1.66 -10.93
CA ASP A 6 12.82 1.48 -11.54
C ASP A 6 13.93 1.78 -10.51
N PHE A 7 14.36 0.76 -9.77
CA PHE A 7 15.39 0.89 -8.73
C PHE A 7 16.81 0.87 -9.31
N SER A 8 16.96 0.41 -10.56
CA SER A 8 18.25 0.31 -11.27
C SER A 8 18.51 1.45 -12.25
N GLY A 9 17.52 2.31 -12.52
CA GLY A 9 17.61 3.45 -13.42
C GLY A 9 17.69 3.06 -14.90
N ASP A 10 17.25 1.85 -15.28
CA ASP A 10 17.35 1.32 -16.65
C ASP A 10 16.06 1.47 -17.47
N GLY A 11 15.01 2.04 -16.88
CA GLY A 11 13.70 2.25 -17.47
C GLY A 11 12.80 1.01 -17.49
N ILE A 12 13.17 -0.05 -16.77
CA ILE A 12 12.37 -1.26 -16.60
C ILE A 12 11.91 -1.32 -15.14
N LEU A 13 10.65 -1.69 -14.92
CA LEU A 13 10.14 -1.85 -13.56
C LEU A 13 10.80 -3.03 -12.86
N ASP A 14 11.34 -2.73 -11.69
CA ASP A 14 11.91 -3.65 -10.72
C ASP A 14 10.91 -3.85 -9.56
N LEU A 15 11.09 -4.91 -8.77
CA LEU A 15 10.26 -5.21 -7.60
C LEU A 15 11.09 -5.28 -6.33
N VAL A 16 10.49 -4.79 -5.25
CA VAL A 16 11.03 -4.94 -3.89
C VAL A 16 9.95 -5.58 -3.02
N ASP A 17 10.30 -6.63 -2.30
CA ASP A 17 9.38 -7.36 -1.41
C ASP A 17 10.01 -7.57 -0.03
N ILE A 18 9.17 -7.61 0.99
CA ILE A 18 9.57 -7.83 2.37
C ILE A 18 9.51 -9.31 2.70
N ASP A 19 10.62 -9.85 3.23
CA ASP A 19 10.70 -11.20 3.79
C ASP A 19 10.70 -11.13 5.33
N ASN A 20 9.55 -11.47 5.91
CA ASN A 20 9.32 -11.41 7.36
C ASN A 20 10.15 -12.45 8.13
N ASP A 21 10.30 -13.66 7.58
CA ASP A 21 11.03 -14.75 8.23
C ASP A 21 12.55 -14.54 8.13
N GLY A 22 13.00 -14.00 7.00
CA GLY A 22 14.39 -13.66 6.74
C GLY A 22 14.85 -12.37 7.44
N ASN A 23 13.94 -11.51 7.88
CA ASN A 23 14.22 -10.13 8.33
C ASN A 23 15.00 -9.35 7.26
N THR A 24 14.57 -9.48 6.01
CA THR A 24 15.21 -8.84 4.86
C THR A 24 14.20 -8.18 3.95
N VAL A 25 14.71 -7.32 3.10
CA VAL A 25 14.03 -6.86 1.89
C VAL A 25 14.74 -7.45 0.69
N SER A 26 13.99 -8.07 -0.21
CA SER A 26 14.48 -8.66 -1.45
C SER A 26 14.16 -7.75 -2.63
N ILE A 27 15.16 -7.49 -3.48
CA ILE A 27 14.99 -6.78 -4.75
C ILE A 27 15.13 -7.75 -5.93
N LEU A 28 14.22 -7.63 -6.89
CA LEU A 28 14.17 -8.41 -8.12
C LEU A 28 14.21 -7.42 -9.30
N LEU A 29 15.31 -7.42 -10.04
CA LEU A 29 15.48 -6.52 -11.17
C LEU A 29 14.77 -7.04 -12.40
N GLY A 30 13.95 -6.20 -13.04
CA GLY A 30 13.21 -6.51 -14.23
C GLY A 30 14.13 -6.81 -15.42
N ILE A 31 13.61 -7.55 -16.39
CA ILE A 31 14.29 -7.81 -17.67
C ILE A 31 13.45 -7.39 -18.89
N GLY A 32 12.35 -6.66 -18.66
CA GLY A 32 11.57 -5.98 -19.70
C GLY A 32 10.63 -6.88 -20.51
N ASN A 33 10.37 -8.10 -20.04
CA ASN A 33 9.44 -9.04 -20.67
C ASN A 33 8.42 -9.61 -19.68
N GLY A 34 8.21 -8.92 -18.55
CA GLY A 34 7.43 -9.43 -17.41
C GLY A 34 8.19 -10.34 -16.44
N GLY A 35 9.43 -10.72 -16.77
CA GLY A 35 10.30 -11.52 -15.91
C GLY A 35 11.29 -10.68 -15.08
N PHE A 36 11.97 -11.35 -14.15
CA PHE A 36 12.97 -10.75 -13.25
C PHE A 36 14.22 -11.61 -13.12
N ARG A 37 15.33 -10.97 -12.74
CA ARG A 37 16.57 -11.64 -12.33
C ARG A 37 16.39 -12.31 -10.96
N SER A 38 17.38 -13.13 -10.57
CA SER A 38 17.47 -13.65 -9.21
C SER A 38 17.54 -12.50 -8.21
N TYR A 39 16.83 -12.66 -7.10
CA TYR A 39 16.72 -11.62 -6.08
C TYR A 39 18.05 -11.39 -5.36
N THR A 40 18.21 -10.17 -4.83
CA THR A 40 19.25 -9.83 -3.85
C THR A 40 18.58 -9.36 -2.57
N SER A 41 19.08 -9.78 -1.40
CA SER A 41 18.47 -9.46 -0.11
C SER A 41 19.31 -8.47 0.71
N PHE A 42 18.65 -7.55 1.41
CA PHE A 42 19.26 -6.57 2.31
C PHE A 42 18.64 -6.71 3.70
N SER A 43 19.49 -6.75 4.74
CA SER A 43 19.02 -6.92 6.12
C SER A 43 18.33 -5.67 6.65
N VAL A 44 17.18 -5.87 7.30
CA VAL A 44 16.41 -4.85 8.03
C VAL A 44 16.25 -5.28 9.50
N GLY A 45 15.33 -4.68 10.25
CA GLY A 45 15.01 -5.12 11.61
C GLY A 45 14.08 -6.32 11.63
N ASN A 46 13.69 -6.76 12.84
CA ASN A 46 12.90 -7.97 13.03
C ASN A 46 11.42 -7.80 12.70
N ASN A 47 10.85 -8.82 12.06
CA ASN A 47 9.46 -8.88 11.60
C ASN A 47 9.08 -7.61 10.81
N PRO A 48 9.76 -7.33 9.69
CA PRO A 48 9.42 -6.21 8.84
C PRO A 48 7.95 -6.33 8.38
N SER A 49 7.23 -5.21 8.30
CA SER A 49 5.77 -5.21 8.10
C SER A 49 5.33 -4.44 6.87
N SER A 50 6.01 -3.33 6.55
CA SER A 50 5.62 -2.41 5.49
C SER A 50 6.83 -1.69 4.92
N ILE A 51 6.74 -1.28 3.66
CA ILE A 51 7.80 -0.61 2.91
C ILE A 51 7.23 0.62 2.19
N ALA A 52 7.93 1.74 2.30
CA ALA A 52 7.73 2.92 1.49
C ALA A 52 8.99 3.19 0.66
N VAL A 53 8.80 3.77 -0.52
CA VAL A 53 9.85 4.02 -1.52
C VAL A 53 9.87 5.49 -1.86
N GLY A 54 11.05 6.07 -1.99
CA GLY A 54 11.23 7.45 -2.41
C GLY A 54 12.68 7.90 -2.37
N ASP A 55 13.01 9.00 -3.03
CA ASP A 55 14.32 9.65 -2.90
C ASP A 55 14.32 10.51 -1.62
N PHE A 56 14.84 9.97 -0.50
CA PHE A 56 14.80 10.62 0.81
C PHE A 56 15.99 11.56 1.05
N ASN A 57 17.03 11.44 0.23
CA ASN A 57 18.26 12.23 0.34
C ASN A 57 18.50 13.18 -0.85
N SER A 58 17.56 13.23 -1.80
CA SER A 58 17.59 14.06 -3.00
C SER A 58 18.81 13.80 -3.90
N ASP A 59 19.28 12.56 -3.97
CA ASP A 59 20.42 12.15 -4.81
C ASP A 59 20.03 11.52 -6.15
N GLY A 60 18.74 11.23 -6.36
CA GLY A 60 18.15 10.69 -7.59
C GLY A 60 17.72 9.22 -7.49
N PRO A 61 18.60 8.29 -7.08
CA PRO A 61 18.23 6.93 -6.69
C PRO A 61 17.05 6.84 -5.71
N LEU A 62 16.29 5.76 -5.82
CA LEU A 62 15.21 5.46 -4.87
C LEU A 62 15.76 4.77 -3.62
N ASP A 63 15.33 5.26 -2.46
CA ASP A 63 15.59 4.71 -1.14
C ASP A 63 14.38 3.89 -0.63
N LEU A 64 14.60 3.13 0.43
CA LEU A 64 13.55 2.35 1.11
C LEU A 64 13.42 2.76 2.56
N ALA A 65 12.17 2.85 3.04
CA ALA A 65 11.84 2.95 4.46
C ALA A 65 11.00 1.74 4.87
N VAL A 66 11.47 0.96 5.84
CA VAL A 66 10.90 -0.35 6.19
C VAL A 66 10.55 -0.36 7.67
N THR A 67 9.30 -0.62 8.04
CA THR A 67 8.90 -0.75 9.44
C THR A 67 9.17 -2.13 9.97
N ASN A 68 9.73 -2.23 11.19
CA ASN A 68 10.11 -3.48 11.85
C ASN A 68 9.26 -3.67 13.10
N SER A 69 8.19 -4.43 12.95
CA SER A 69 7.09 -4.46 13.91
C SER A 69 7.45 -5.11 15.25
N ALA A 70 8.42 -6.04 15.28
CA ALA A 70 8.89 -6.68 16.50
C ALA A 70 9.91 -5.83 17.26
N ASP A 71 10.70 -5.04 16.54
CA ASP A 71 11.73 -4.17 17.13
C ASP A 71 11.17 -2.80 17.56
N ASN A 72 10.00 -2.41 17.08
CA ASN A 72 9.45 -1.04 17.24
C ASN A 72 10.40 0.01 16.62
N THR A 73 10.92 -0.32 15.44
CA THR A 73 11.84 0.54 14.68
C THR A 73 11.43 0.65 13.22
N MET A 74 12.10 1.55 12.52
CA MET A 74 12.08 1.67 11.08
C MET A 74 13.52 1.68 10.56
N SER A 75 13.77 0.97 9.47
CA SER A 75 15.05 0.93 8.74
C SER A 75 14.96 1.82 7.50
N ILE A 76 15.89 2.75 7.32
CA ILE A 76 16.11 3.50 6.08
C ILE A 76 17.29 2.89 5.34
N LEU A 77 17.11 2.52 4.07
CA LEU A 77 18.13 1.96 3.20
C LEU A 77 18.30 2.88 2.00
N LEU A 78 19.45 3.57 1.94
CA LEU A 78 19.74 4.51 0.85
C LEU A 78 20.12 3.75 -0.43
N GLY A 79 19.47 4.10 -1.54
CA GLY A 79 19.68 3.54 -2.85
C GLY A 79 21.02 3.94 -3.46
N THR A 80 21.56 3.06 -4.30
CA THR A 80 22.79 3.34 -5.06
C THR A 80 22.52 3.63 -6.54
N GLY A 81 21.26 3.51 -6.98
CA GLY A 81 20.84 3.65 -8.38
C GLY A 81 21.22 2.46 -9.26
N SER A 82 21.60 1.32 -8.68
CA SER A 82 21.97 0.10 -9.41
C SER A 82 21.15 -1.11 -8.97
N GLY A 83 20.00 -0.89 -8.31
CA GLY A 83 19.26 -1.96 -7.64
C GLY A 83 19.96 -2.51 -6.40
N SER A 84 20.80 -1.69 -5.75
CA SER A 84 21.50 -2.03 -4.51
C SER A 84 21.34 -0.92 -3.49
N PHE A 85 21.44 -1.27 -2.20
CA PHE A 85 21.23 -0.36 -1.08
C PHE A 85 22.39 -0.36 -0.10
N GLY A 86 22.60 0.79 0.55
CA GLY A 86 23.52 0.94 1.66
C GLY A 86 23.07 0.19 2.92
N PRO A 87 23.88 0.23 4.01
CA PRO A 87 23.49 -0.34 5.29
C PRO A 87 22.27 0.39 5.86
N GLN A 88 21.44 -0.33 6.62
CA GLN A 88 20.28 0.26 7.27
C GLN A 88 20.66 1.35 8.29
N ILE A 89 19.90 2.44 8.28
CA ILE A 89 19.88 3.47 9.32
C ILE A 89 18.60 3.26 10.13
N ILE A 90 18.71 3.20 11.46
CA ILE A 90 17.61 2.77 12.33
C ILE A 90 17.00 3.98 13.05
N TYR A 91 15.68 4.12 12.96
CA TYR A 91 14.87 5.10 13.68
C TYR A 91 13.93 4.39 14.64
N SER A 92 13.76 4.93 15.85
CA SER A 92 12.73 4.46 16.78
C SER A 92 11.35 4.94 16.32
N THR A 93 10.34 4.08 16.48
CA THR A 93 8.94 4.40 16.20
C THR A 93 8.09 4.28 17.47
N GLY A 94 6.76 4.30 17.32
CA GLY A 94 5.84 3.77 18.32
C GLY A 94 5.89 2.23 18.36
N LEU A 95 5.07 1.66 19.23
CA LEU A 95 4.98 0.20 19.40
C LEU A 95 4.25 -0.42 18.21
N ASN A 96 4.85 -1.50 17.71
CA ASN A 96 4.32 -2.33 16.64
C ASN A 96 3.96 -1.52 15.38
N PRO A 97 4.96 -0.93 14.69
CA PRO A 97 4.74 -0.23 13.44
C PRO A 97 4.26 -1.22 12.37
N GLN A 98 3.06 -0.99 11.82
CA GLN A 98 2.37 -1.90 10.89
C GLN A 98 2.40 -1.42 9.46
N TRP A 99 2.39 -0.10 9.24
CA TRP A 99 2.29 0.49 7.91
C TRP A 99 3.12 1.77 7.81
N ILE A 100 3.66 2.04 6.63
CA ILE A 100 4.36 3.29 6.32
C ILE A 100 3.97 3.82 4.94
N VAL A 101 3.86 5.13 4.83
CA VAL A 101 3.66 5.87 3.57
C VAL A 101 4.68 7.00 3.50
N ALA A 102 5.29 7.18 2.33
CA ALA A 102 6.15 8.32 2.02
C ALA A 102 5.40 9.34 1.16
N LYS A 103 5.17 10.55 1.69
CA LYS A 103 4.59 11.70 0.98
C LYS A 103 5.07 13.00 1.62
N ASP A 104 5.13 14.08 0.85
CA ASP A 104 5.41 15.44 1.35
C ASP A 104 4.15 15.99 2.06
N VAL A 105 4.04 15.78 3.37
CA VAL A 105 2.83 16.15 4.15
C VAL A 105 2.86 17.59 4.65
N ASN A 106 4.01 18.24 4.54
CA ASN A 106 4.19 19.64 4.95
C ASN A 106 4.36 20.62 3.76
N GLY A 107 4.38 20.11 2.52
CA GLY A 107 4.48 20.90 1.30
C GLY A 107 5.84 21.55 1.08
N ASP A 108 6.92 21.01 1.67
CA ASP A 108 8.27 21.59 1.58
C ASP A 108 9.11 21.04 0.41
N GLY A 109 8.56 20.10 -0.35
CA GLY A 109 9.18 19.44 -1.49
C GLY A 109 10.03 18.22 -1.12
N ARG A 110 10.10 17.82 0.14
CA ARG A 110 10.78 16.61 0.60
C ARG A 110 9.78 15.55 1.04
N LEU A 111 10.13 14.29 0.86
CA LEU A 111 9.30 13.20 1.33
C LEU A 111 9.39 13.07 2.85
N ASP A 112 8.23 13.08 3.50
CA ASP A 112 8.06 12.76 4.91
C ASP A 112 7.55 11.32 5.05
N LEU A 113 7.54 10.81 6.28
CA LEU A 113 7.09 9.45 6.60
C LEU A 113 5.92 9.46 7.58
N VAL A 114 4.83 8.81 7.18
CA VAL A 114 3.64 8.58 8.01
C VAL A 114 3.61 7.11 8.41
N ILE A 115 3.68 6.83 9.70
CA ILE A 115 3.85 5.47 10.26
C ILE A 115 2.67 5.13 11.16
N VAL A 116 2.01 4.01 10.89
CA VAL A 116 0.93 3.47 11.71
C VAL A 116 1.52 2.60 12.83
N ASN A 117 1.31 2.97 14.09
CA ASN A 117 1.80 2.22 15.26
C ASN A 117 0.62 1.52 15.96
N GLY A 118 0.39 0.25 15.63
CA GLY A 118 -0.78 -0.52 16.05
C GLY A 118 -0.95 -0.56 17.57
N TYR A 119 0.06 -1.05 18.27
CA TYR A 119 0.00 -1.19 19.73
C TYR A 119 0.13 0.13 20.49
N SER A 120 0.59 1.19 19.83
CA SER A 120 0.50 2.56 20.40
C SER A 120 -0.82 3.27 20.10
N SER A 121 -1.68 2.70 19.25
CA SER A 121 -2.97 3.29 18.84
C SER A 121 -2.83 4.73 18.36
N ASN A 122 -1.82 4.97 17.52
CA ASN A 122 -1.57 6.27 16.92
C ASN A 122 -0.96 6.11 15.52
N VAL A 123 -0.96 7.21 14.78
CA VAL A 123 -0.07 7.43 13.65
C VAL A 123 1.02 8.38 14.09
N GLY A 124 2.26 8.14 13.66
CA GLY A 124 3.33 9.10 13.86
C GLY A 124 3.94 9.56 12.56
N VAL A 125 4.30 10.84 12.54
CA VAL A 125 4.80 11.58 11.39
C VAL A 125 6.25 11.97 11.67
N MET A 126 7.14 11.67 10.74
CA MET A 126 8.55 12.07 10.75
C MET A 126 8.82 12.91 9.51
N LEU A 127 9.26 14.16 9.69
CA LEU A 127 9.50 15.05 8.55
C LEU A 127 10.88 14.79 7.96
N GLY A 128 10.97 14.72 6.64
CA GLY A 128 12.21 14.54 5.90
C GLY A 128 13.01 15.83 5.87
N ILE A 129 14.31 15.74 6.16
CA ILE A 129 15.19 16.93 6.09
C ILE A 129 16.03 16.97 4.80
N GLY A 130 15.86 15.98 3.92
CA GLY A 130 16.33 16.00 2.52
C GLY A 130 17.78 15.55 2.32
N ASN A 131 18.36 14.89 3.31
CA ASN A 131 19.69 14.28 3.25
C ASN A 131 19.66 12.79 3.65
N GLY A 132 18.46 12.19 3.69
CA GLY A 132 18.21 10.84 4.19
C GLY A 132 17.91 10.77 5.69
N ASP A 133 18.01 11.88 6.42
CA ASP A 133 17.59 11.96 7.82
C ASP A 133 16.14 12.45 7.98
N PHE A 134 15.55 12.09 9.13
CA PHE A 134 14.19 12.46 9.52
C PHE A 134 14.15 13.07 10.91
N THR A 135 13.16 13.93 11.17
CA THR A 135 12.89 14.46 12.52
C THR A 135 12.44 13.36 13.48
N SER A 136 12.47 13.66 14.78
CA SER A 136 11.75 12.85 15.77
C SER A 136 10.27 12.75 15.41
N GLN A 137 9.68 11.59 15.70
CA GLN A 137 8.27 11.33 15.44
C GLN A 137 7.35 12.21 16.27
N ILE A 138 6.41 12.88 15.61
CA ILE A 138 5.23 13.51 16.24
C ILE A 138 4.07 12.52 16.11
N THR A 139 3.29 12.31 17.17
CA THR A 139 2.22 11.29 17.16
C THR A 139 0.83 11.89 17.30
N TYR A 140 -0.12 11.32 16.55
CA TYR A 140 -1.51 11.71 16.52
C TYR A 140 -2.37 10.49 16.91
N PRO A 141 -3.12 10.57 18.02
CA PRO A 141 -3.96 9.47 18.48
C PRO A 141 -5.00 9.08 17.43
N THR A 142 -5.16 7.78 17.21
CA THR A 142 -6.21 7.20 16.37
C THR A 142 -7.19 6.41 17.23
N PHE A 143 -8.08 5.66 16.60
CA PHE A 143 -8.78 4.59 17.28
C PHE A 143 -7.84 3.41 17.60
N ALA A 144 -8.32 2.42 18.35
CA ALA A 144 -7.49 1.31 18.85
C ALA A 144 -6.98 0.40 17.72
N ASN A 145 -5.70 0.04 17.80
CA ASN A 145 -5.01 -0.89 16.88
C ASN A 145 -5.17 -0.54 15.39
N PRO A 146 -4.65 0.62 14.94
CA PRO A 146 -4.62 0.97 13.53
C PRO A 146 -3.69 0.02 12.75
N THR A 147 -4.05 -0.33 11.52
CA THR A 147 -3.33 -1.29 10.68
C THR A 147 -2.81 -0.71 9.37
N CYS A 148 -3.52 0.25 8.78
CA CYS A 148 -3.11 0.90 7.54
C CYS A 148 -3.59 2.35 7.47
N VAL A 149 -2.97 3.13 6.58
CA VAL A 149 -3.29 4.54 6.35
C VAL A 149 -3.25 4.85 4.85
N ALA A 150 -4.23 5.61 4.38
CA ALA A 150 -4.15 6.34 3.12
C ALA A 150 -3.86 7.82 3.41
N VAL A 151 -3.00 8.42 2.58
CA VAL A 151 -2.57 9.82 2.73
C VAL A 151 -2.92 10.55 1.45
N ASP A 152 -3.87 11.49 1.48
CA ASP A 152 -4.30 12.25 0.30
C ASP A 152 -5.12 13.49 0.71
N ASP A 153 -5.43 14.39 -0.23
CA ASP A 153 -6.28 15.57 0.02
C ASP A 153 -7.78 15.18 -0.08
N PHE A 154 -8.37 14.76 1.03
CA PHE A 154 -9.75 14.25 1.07
C PHE A 154 -10.80 15.35 1.27
N ASP A 155 -10.38 16.57 1.63
CA ASP A 155 -11.27 17.72 1.78
C ASP A 155 -11.10 18.81 0.70
N GLY A 156 -10.11 18.64 -0.18
CA GLY A 156 -9.87 19.51 -1.33
C GLY A 156 -9.24 20.85 -0.96
N ASP A 157 -8.61 20.97 0.22
CA ASP A 157 -7.98 22.21 0.68
C ASP A 157 -6.52 22.39 0.22
N GLY A 158 -5.97 21.37 -0.44
CA GLY A 158 -4.59 21.34 -0.93
C GLY A 158 -3.56 20.84 0.09
N HIS A 159 -4.00 20.32 1.24
CA HIS A 159 -3.16 19.69 2.25
C HIS A 159 -3.44 18.18 2.31
N LEU A 160 -2.40 17.39 2.56
CA LEU A 160 -2.59 15.95 2.70
C LEU A 160 -3.22 15.64 4.06
N ASP A 161 -4.28 14.84 4.04
CA ASP A 161 -4.97 14.28 5.20
C ASP A 161 -4.64 12.80 5.38
N LEU A 162 -5.04 12.23 6.52
CA LEU A 162 -4.90 10.82 6.84
C LEU A 162 -6.25 10.16 6.99
N VAL A 163 -6.43 9.03 6.30
CA VAL A 163 -7.51 8.08 6.54
C VAL A 163 -6.90 6.80 7.10
N VAL A 164 -7.14 6.54 8.38
CA VAL A 164 -6.54 5.45 9.13
C VAL A 164 -7.59 4.40 9.46
N ILE A 165 -7.27 3.14 9.20
CA ILE A 165 -8.15 2.02 9.47
C ILE A 165 -7.63 1.22 10.66
N SER A 166 -8.56 0.73 11.48
CA SER A 166 -8.30 -0.12 12.64
C SER A 166 -8.91 -1.52 12.47
N ASP A 167 -8.28 -2.53 13.07
CA ASP A 167 -8.75 -3.93 12.98
C ASP A 167 -9.73 -4.35 14.09
N THR A 168 -9.79 -3.59 15.19
CA THR A 168 -10.49 -4.04 16.40
C THR A 168 -11.99 -3.75 16.32
N TRP A 169 -12.35 -2.68 15.63
CA TRP A 169 -13.74 -2.24 15.42
C TRP A 169 -13.85 -1.74 14.00
N PRO A 170 -15.05 -1.78 13.39
CA PRO A 170 -15.25 -1.31 12.04
C PRO A 170 -15.31 0.23 12.06
N LEU A 171 -14.24 0.87 12.52
CA LEU A 171 -14.11 2.31 12.66
C LEU A 171 -12.90 2.79 11.87
N MET A 172 -13.06 3.99 11.31
CA MET A 172 -12.05 4.68 10.53
C MET A 172 -11.80 6.04 11.17
N SER A 173 -10.54 6.40 11.36
CA SER A 173 -10.12 7.71 11.86
C SER A 173 -9.70 8.58 10.68
N VAL A 174 -10.25 9.77 10.57
CA VAL A 174 -9.84 10.78 9.58
C VAL A 174 -9.19 11.95 10.31
N LEU A 175 -7.97 12.28 9.92
CA LEU A 175 -7.21 13.39 10.49
C LEU A 175 -6.87 14.36 9.35
N LEU A 176 -7.50 15.54 9.37
CA LEU A 176 -7.28 16.54 8.33
C LEU A 176 -5.95 17.27 8.54
N GLY A 177 -5.18 17.41 7.47
CA GLY A 177 -3.94 18.16 7.45
C GLY A 177 -4.18 19.65 7.66
N ILE A 178 -3.15 20.36 8.11
CA ILE A 178 -3.16 21.83 8.14
C ILE A 178 -1.99 22.44 7.35
N GLY A 179 -1.32 21.61 6.54
CA GLY A 179 -0.33 22.04 5.54
C GLY A 179 1.09 22.26 6.03
N ASN A 180 1.40 21.96 7.29
CA ASN A 180 2.76 22.07 7.86
C ASN A 180 3.26 20.73 8.43
N GLY A 181 2.63 19.61 8.05
CA GLY A 181 2.87 18.29 8.62
C GLY A 181 2.13 18.02 9.94
N ASP A 182 1.36 18.99 10.46
CA ASP A 182 0.42 18.77 11.55
C ASP A 182 -0.98 18.38 11.07
N PHE A 183 -1.70 17.69 11.94
CA PHE A 183 -3.05 17.20 11.71
C PHE A 183 -4.01 17.64 12.81
N ARG A 184 -5.27 17.85 12.43
CA ARG A 184 -6.37 18.08 13.37
C ARG A 184 -6.66 16.82 14.19
N SER A 185 -7.43 16.99 15.26
CA SER A 185 -7.95 15.85 16.02
C SER A 185 -8.79 14.95 15.12
N GLN A 186 -8.64 13.63 15.31
CA GLN A 186 -9.37 12.64 14.54
C GLN A 186 -10.89 12.83 14.60
N THR A 187 -11.53 12.65 13.45
CA THR A 187 -12.97 12.40 13.33
C THR A 187 -13.17 10.91 13.07
N ILE A 188 -14.11 10.28 13.77
CA ILE A 188 -14.35 8.84 13.67
C ILE A 188 -15.58 8.59 12.81
N PHE A 189 -15.44 7.72 11.81
CA PHE A 189 -16.52 7.22 10.98
C PHE A 189 -16.78 5.76 11.28
N SER A 190 -18.05 5.41 11.41
CA SER A 190 -18.45 4.02 11.43
C SER A 190 -18.43 3.46 10.03
N THR A 191 -17.86 2.27 9.94
CA THR A 191 -17.88 1.44 8.77
C THR A 191 -18.62 0.15 9.10
N ASP A 192 -19.04 -0.59 8.09
CA ASP A 192 -19.79 -1.82 8.32
C ASP A 192 -18.91 -3.07 8.19
N LEU A 193 -17.57 -2.94 8.22
CA LEU A 193 -16.61 -3.97 7.84
C LEU A 193 -15.32 -3.93 8.71
N THR A 194 -14.63 -5.07 8.84
CA THR A 194 -13.29 -5.21 9.46
C THR A 194 -12.25 -5.49 8.37
N TRP A 195 -11.08 -4.85 8.44
CA TRP A 195 -10.36 -4.46 7.23
C TRP A 195 -8.90 -4.92 7.19
N PHE A 196 -8.35 -5.14 5.98
CA PHE A 196 -6.94 -5.48 5.76
C PHE A 196 -6.17 -4.49 4.90
N SER A 197 -6.83 -3.85 3.93
CA SER A 197 -6.17 -2.97 2.96
C SER A 197 -7.05 -1.78 2.60
N ILE A 198 -6.40 -0.68 2.23
CA ILE A 198 -7.01 0.59 1.82
C ILE A 198 -6.42 1.02 0.49
N ALA A 199 -7.26 1.53 -0.41
CA ALA A 199 -6.86 2.26 -1.60
C ALA A 199 -7.77 3.48 -1.79
N THR A 200 -7.28 4.47 -2.54
CA THR A 200 -8.00 5.72 -2.81
C THR A 200 -8.12 5.98 -4.30
N GLY A 201 -9.15 6.73 -4.68
CA GLY A 201 -9.39 7.15 -6.06
C GLY A 201 -10.80 7.67 -6.24
N ASP A 202 -11.08 8.34 -7.36
CA ASP A 202 -12.44 8.71 -7.73
C ASP A 202 -13.10 7.53 -8.46
N PHE A 203 -13.79 6.65 -7.73
CA PHE A 203 -14.41 5.45 -8.31
C PHE A 203 -15.78 5.76 -8.94
N ASN A 204 -16.36 6.92 -8.65
CA ASN A 204 -17.71 7.29 -9.04
C ASN A 204 -17.80 8.48 -10.02
N GLY A 205 -16.66 9.08 -10.36
CA GLY A 205 -16.54 10.15 -11.34
C GLY A 205 -17.04 11.51 -10.86
N ASP A 206 -17.19 11.74 -9.56
CA ASP A 206 -17.66 13.02 -9.00
C ASP A 206 -16.54 14.03 -8.71
N GLY A 207 -15.29 13.65 -8.99
CA GLY A 207 -14.09 14.46 -8.79
C GLY A 207 -13.60 14.51 -7.34
N ARG A 208 -14.10 13.63 -6.47
CA ARG A 208 -13.69 13.54 -5.06
C ARG A 208 -13.01 12.21 -4.80
N LEU A 209 -12.11 12.20 -3.83
CA LEU A 209 -11.44 10.97 -3.44
C LEU A 209 -12.39 10.10 -2.61
N ASP A 210 -12.67 8.92 -3.14
CA ASP A 210 -13.33 7.84 -2.44
C ASP A 210 -12.29 6.90 -1.80
N VAL A 211 -12.76 6.06 -0.87
CA VAL A 211 -11.94 5.05 -0.20
C VAL A 211 -12.47 3.66 -0.52
N VAL A 212 -11.59 2.79 -1.00
CA VAL A 212 -11.83 1.35 -1.21
C VAL A 212 -11.11 0.55 -0.15
N VAL A 213 -11.79 -0.47 0.35
CA VAL A 213 -11.37 -1.19 1.54
C VAL A 213 -11.86 -2.64 1.50
N THR A 214 -11.00 -3.59 1.85
CA THR A 214 -11.27 -5.04 1.76
C THR A 214 -11.85 -5.59 3.06
N CYS A 215 -12.87 -6.46 2.99
CA CYS A 215 -13.46 -7.05 4.20
C CYS A 215 -13.62 -8.56 4.22
N ASN A 216 -13.26 -9.11 5.38
CA ASN A 216 -13.34 -10.51 5.76
C ASN A 216 -14.50 -10.82 6.76
N VAL A 217 -15.73 -10.32 6.55
CA VAL A 217 -16.84 -10.92 7.32
C VAL A 217 -17.12 -12.31 6.75
N SER A 218 -16.85 -13.33 7.56
CA SER A 218 -16.74 -14.76 7.21
C SER A 218 -17.96 -15.42 6.52
N SER A 219 -19.04 -14.69 6.25
CA SER A 219 -20.19 -15.18 5.48
C SER A 219 -20.42 -14.49 4.14
N THR A 220 -19.84 -13.31 3.91
CA THR A 220 -19.96 -12.55 2.65
C THR A 220 -18.71 -11.71 2.39
N PRO A 221 -17.63 -12.30 1.86
CA PRO A 221 -16.43 -11.56 1.48
C PRO A 221 -16.76 -10.47 0.46
N SER A 222 -16.36 -9.23 0.78
CA SER A 222 -16.75 -8.06 0.00
C SER A 222 -15.68 -6.99 -0.03
N VAL A 223 -15.72 -6.18 -1.09
CA VAL A 223 -15.00 -4.91 -1.17
C VAL A 223 -15.99 -3.79 -0.81
N GLY A 224 -15.60 -2.93 0.11
CA GLY A 224 -16.34 -1.73 0.49
C GLY A 224 -15.85 -0.52 -0.28
N ILE A 225 -16.76 0.31 -0.76
CA ILE A 225 -16.47 1.68 -1.24
C ILE A 225 -17.15 2.67 -0.32
N LEU A 226 -16.40 3.68 0.13
CA LEU A 226 -16.88 4.82 0.88
C LEU A 226 -16.73 6.06 0.00
N PRO A 227 -17.83 6.60 -0.57
CA PRO A 227 -17.75 7.77 -1.42
C PRO A 227 -17.32 9.02 -0.65
N GLY A 228 -16.36 9.78 -1.16
CA GLY A 228 -15.90 11.02 -0.54
C GLY A 228 -16.93 12.13 -0.66
N THR A 229 -17.20 12.86 0.43
CA THR A 229 -18.06 14.04 0.36
C THR A 229 -17.30 15.32 0.02
N GLY A 230 -15.97 15.25 -0.15
CA GLY A 230 -15.10 16.37 -0.52
C GLY A 230 -14.94 17.41 0.59
N ASN A 231 -15.06 16.97 1.84
CA ASN A 231 -14.82 17.78 3.03
C ASN A 231 -14.19 16.94 4.15
N GLY A 232 -13.48 15.86 3.78
CA GLY A 232 -12.91 14.92 4.73
C GLY A 232 -13.92 13.98 5.41
N SER A 233 -15.17 13.96 4.94
CA SER A 233 -16.18 12.98 5.36
C SER A 233 -16.49 12.00 4.25
N PHE A 234 -17.12 10.88 4.63
CA PHE A 234 -17.46 9.80 3.73
C PHE A 234 -18.97 9.49 3.79
N GLY A 235 -19.53 9.20 2.62
CA GLY A 235 -20.91 8.78 2.43
C GLY A 235 -21.15 7.34 2.91
N LEU A 236 -22.37 6.86 2.66
CA LEU A 236 -22.74 5.50 3.01
C LEU A 236 -21.89 4.49 2.23
N GLN A 237 -21.35 3.54 2.97
CA GLN A 237 -20.55 2.48 2.39
C GLN A 237 -21.40 1.58 1.49
N THR A 238 -20.94 1.35 0.27
CA THR A 238 -21.50 0.34 -0.63
C THR A 238 -20.62 -0.92 -0.61
N LYS A 239 -21.24 -2.10 -0.53
CA LYS A 239 -20.53 -3.39 -0.47
C LYS A 239 -20.70 -4.15 -1.78
N PHE A 240 -19.58 -4.59 -2.35
CA PHE A 240 -19.52 -5.39 -3.56
C PHE A 240 -19.08 -6.80 -3.19
N LEU A 241 -19.96 -7.77 -3.45
CA LEU A 241 -19.64 -9.17 -3.22
C LEU A 241 -18.53 -9.58 -4.17
N THR A 242 -17.49 -10.20 -3.63
CA THR A 242 -16.40 -10.75 -4.44
C THR A 242 -16.84 -11.98 -5.23
N GLY A 243 -18.01 -12.55 -4.93
CA GLY A 243 -18.51 -13.75 -5.60
C GLY A 243 -17.75 -15.03 -5.25
N VAL A 244 -16.76 -14.93 -4.36
CA VAL A 244 -15.97 -16.06 -3.85
C VAL A 244 -16.13 -16.19 -2.34
N THR A 245 -15.76 -17.35 -1.80
CA THR A 245 -15.94 -17.68 -0.38
C THR A 245 -14.79 -17.20 0.51
N ASP A 246 -13.68 -16.80 -0.09
CA ASP A 246 -12.47 -16.39 0.61
C ASP A 246 -12.38 -14.88 0.76
N ALA A 247 -11.68 -14.47 1.81
CA ALA A 247 -11.54 -13.09 2.20
C ALA A 247 -10.62 -12.32 1.24
N PRO A 248 -11.05 -11.14 0.76
CA PRO A 248 -10.14 -10.23 0.09
C PRO A 248 -9.10 -9.72 1.09
N TYR A 249 -7.82 -9.76 0.70
CA TYR A 249 -6.70 -9.39 1.55
C TYR A 249 -6.17 -8.00 1.17
N MET A 250 -5.37 -7.91 0.11
CA MET A 250 -4.84 -6.66 -0.42
C MET A 250 -5.64 -6.17 -1.62
N VAL A 251 -5.71 -4.85 -1.80
CA VAL A 251 -6.28 -4.21 -2.99
C VAL A 251 -5.26 -3.29 -3.65
N ALA A 252 -5.20 -3.32 -4.97
CA ALA A 252 -4.54 -2.34 -5.82
C ALA A 252 -5.55 -1.76 -6.82
N VAL A 253 -5.26 -0.57 -7.33
CA VAL A 253 -6.15 0.20 -8.20
C VAL A 253 -5.41 0.54 -9.48
N GLY A 254 -6.10 0.47 -10.61
CA GLY A 254 -5.56 0.81 -11.92
C GLY A 254 -6.64 0.81 -12.98
N ASN A 255 -6.32 1.22 -14.19
CA ASN A 255 -7.20 1.06 -15.36
C ASN A 255 -6.65 -0.11 -16.20
N PHE A 256 -7.19 -1.32 -16.04
CA PHE A 256 -6.67 -2.53 -16.69
C PHE A 256 -7.31 -2.76 -18.06
N ASN A 257 -8.46 -2.16 -18.34
CA ASN A 257 -9.19 -2.35 -19.60
C ASN A 257 -9.10 -1.15 -20.57
N GLY A 258 -8.47 -0.05 -20.16
CA GLY A 258 -8.27 1.15 -20.98
C GLY A 258 -9.50 2.06 -21.10
N ASP A 259 -10.53 1.90 -20.27
CA ASP A 259 -11.80 2.65 -20.40
C ASP A 259 -11.85 3.97 -19.60
N ALA A 260 -10.73 4.32 -18.95
CA ALA A 260 -10.53 5.51 -18.11
C ALA A 260 -11.30 5.51 -16.79
N GLN A 261 -11.89 4.39 -16.39
CA GLN A 261 -12.44 4.18 -15.06
C GLN A 261 -11.43 3.41 -14.20
N LEU A 262 -11.53 3.59 -12.90
CA LEU A 262 -10.70 2.84 -11.95
C LEU A 262 -11.28 1.45 -11.73
N ASP A 263 -10.45 0.45 -11.94
CA ASP A 263 -10.68 -0.95 -11.67
C ASP A 263 -9.93 -1.36 -10.38
N LEU A 264 -10.28 -2.52 -9.83
CA LEU A 264 -9.59 -3.09 -8.67
C LEU A 264 -8.92 -4.41 -9.01
N VAL A 265 -7.78 -4.65 -8.37
CA VAL A 265 -7.15 -5.96 -8.27
C VAL A 265 -7.13 -6.35 -6.81
N VAL A 266 -7.61 -7.53 -6.49
CA VAL A 266 -7.76 -8.01 -5.11
C VAL A 266 -7.15 -9.40 -4.96
N THR A 267 -6.33 -9.60 -3.93
CA THR A 267 -5.79 -10.93 -3.59
C THR A 267 -6.75 -11.71 -2.70
N PHE A 268 -6.84 -13.01 -2.93
CA PHE A 268 -7.63 -13.97 -2.15
C PHE A 268 -6.68 -15.01 -1.57
N TYR A 269 -6.42 -14.87 -0.27
CA TYR A 269 -5.35 -15.56 0.45
C TYR A 269 -5.51 -17.08 0.45
N ASP A 270 -6.69 -17.60 0.83
CA ASP A 270 -6.96 -19.05 0.91
C ASP A 270 -7.31 -19.67 -0.46
N LEU A 271 -7.68 -18.86 -1.47
CA LEU A 271 -7.97 -19.33 -2.83
C LEU A 271 -6.76 -19.36 -3.77
N ALA A 272 -5.58 -18.90 -3.32
CA ALA A 272 -4.38 -18.81 -4.17
C ALA A 272 -4.70 -18.12 -5.51
N SER A 273 -5.40 -16.99 -5.45
CA SER A 273 -5.94 -16.32 -6.63
C SER A 273 -5.95 -14.81 -6.49
N VAL A 274 -5.98 -14.13 -7.63
CA VAL A 274 -6.24 -12.70 -7.77
C VAL A 274 -7.49 -12.49 -8.60
N GLY A 275 -8.35 -11.57 -8.16
CA GLY A 275 -9.53 -11.14 -8.91
C GLY A 275 -9.39 -9.72 -9.42
N VAL A 276 -9.69 -9.51 -10.70
CA VAL A 276 -9.77 -8.18 -11.34
C VAL A 276 -11.24 -7.79 -11.44
N PHE A 277 -11.60 -6.66 -10.82
CA PHE A 277 -12.95 -6.10 -10.80
C PHE A 277 -12.98 -4.85 -11.69
N LEU A 278 -13.65 -4.96 -12.84
CA LEU A 278 -13.77 -3.84 -13.76
C LEU A 278 -14.78 -2.81 -13.23
N GLY A 279 -14.35 -1.56 -13.13
CA GLY A 279 -15.15 -0.43 -12.68
C GLY A 279 -16.18 -0.01 -13.72
N THR A 280 -17.35 0.42 -13.24
CA THR A 280 -18.39 1.02 -14.09
C THR A 280 -18.49 2.54 -13.92
N GLY A 281 -17.52 3.14 -13.23
CA GLY A 281 -17.34 4.60 -13.17
C GLY A 281 -18.40 5.35 -12.36
N ASN A 282 -19.27 4.62 -11.67
CA ASN A 282 -20.32 5.15 -10.79
C ASN A 282 -20.19 4.56 -9.37
N GLY A 283 -18.97 4.13 -9.00
CA GLY A 283 -18.70 3.44 -7.75
C GLY A 283 -19.27 2.03 -7.71
N SER A 284 -19.42 1.35 -8.84
CA SER A 284 -19.80 -0.07 -8.92
C SER A 284 -18.80 -0.87 -9.75
N PHE A 285 -18.79 -2.19 -9.52
CA PHE A 285 -17.88 -3.12 -10.19
C PHE A 285 -18.63 -4.30 -10.78
N GLY A 286 -18.10 -4.82 -11.89
CA GLY A 286 -18.51 -6.09 -12.47
C GLY A 286 -18.14 -7.31 -11.60
N LEU A 287 -18.55 -8.50 -12.04
CA LEU A 287 -18.04 -9.75 -11.46
C LEU A 287 -16.54 -9.87 -11.68
N PRO A 288 -15.77 -10.42 -10.73
CA PRO A 288 -14.34 -10.51 -10.89
C PRO A 288 -13.94 -11.52 -11.96
N ILE A 289 -12.89 -11.16 -12.69
CA ILE A 289 -12.14 -12.07 -13.53
C ILE A 289 -11.03 -12.67 -12.67
N MET A 290 -11.10 -13.98 -12.41
CA MET A 290 -10.20 -14.67 -11.50
C MET A 290 -9.01 -15.27 -12.23
N PHE A 291 -7.82 -15.08 -11.66
CA PHE A 291 -6.56 -15.66 -12.12
C PHE A 291 -5.91 -16.42 -10.97
N SER A 292 -5.43 -17.63 -11.23
CA SER A 292 -4.71 -18.41 -10.24
C SER A 292 -3.28 -17.92 -10.09
N THR A 293 -2.80 -17.84 -8.85
CA THR A 293 -1.39 -17.58 -8.51
C THR A 293 -0.64 -18.87 -8.18
N ASP A 294 -1.27 -20.03 -8.38
CA ASP A 294 -0.74 -21.32 -7.97
C ASP A 294 0.52 -21.69 -8.77
N SER A 295 1.69 -21.44 -8.18
CA SER A 295 2.98 -21.95 -8.61
C SER A 295 3.27 -23.38 -8.08
N GLY A 296 2.30 -24.01 -7.40
CA GLY A 296 2.42 -25.28 -6.69
C GLY A 296 1.77 -25.21 -5.30
N SER A 297 1.38 -26.37 -4.74
CA SER A 297 0.60 -26.48 -3.50
C SER A 297 1.12 -25.60 -2.36
N GLY A 298 0.35 -24.57 -1.99
CA GLY A 298 0.64 -23.69 -0.84
C GLY A 298 0.87 -22.21 -1.17
N SER A 299 0.59 -21.73 -2.38
CA SER A 299 0.58 -20.29 -2.70
C SER A 299 -0.46 -19.54 -1.86
N THR A 300 -0.03 -18.48 -1.19
CA THR A 300 -0.85 -17.62 -0.31
C THR A 300 -0.59 -16.16 -0.68
N PRO A 301 -1.30 -15.64 -1.71
CA PRO A 301 -1.03 -14.31 -2.24
C PRO A 301 -1.29 -13.26 -1.16
N TYR A 302 -0.24 -12.54 -0.81
CA TYR A 302 -0.21 -11.60 0.30
C TYR A 302 -0.11 -10.17 -0.22
N GLY A 303 0.91 -9.88 -1.05
CA GLY A 303 1.11 -8.58 -1.68
C GLY A 303 0.57 -8.54 -3.09
N VAL A 304 0.05 -7.39 -3.52
CA VAL A 304 -0.24 -7.10 -4.93
C VAL A 304 0.23 -5.71 -5.28
N THR A 305 0.80 -5.56 -6.46
CA THR A 305 1.15 -4.28 -7.07
C THR A 305 0.92 -4.32 -8.57
N VAL A 306 0.90 -3.15 -9.20
CA VAL A 306 0.50 -2.99 -10.60
C VAL A 306 1.48 -2.06 -11.30
N GLY A 307 1.77 -2.34 -12.56
CA GLY A 307 2.74 -1.60 -13.36
C GLY A 307 2.89 -2.21 -14.74
N ASP A 308 3.49 -1.49 -15.68
CA ASP A 308 3.80 -2.02 -17.01
C ASP A 308 5.15 -2.75 -16.97
N PHE A 309 5.15 -4.06 -16.72
CA PHE A 309 6.37 -4.85 -16.51
C PHE A 309 7.02 -5.31 -17.83
N ASN A 310 6.33 -5.15 -18.95
CA ASN A 310 6.78 -5.55 -20.27
C ASN A 310 6.92 -4.37 -21.26
N ASN A 311 6.67 -3.13 -20.80
CA ASN A 311 6.71 -1.89 -21.55
C ASN A 311 5.77 -1.86 -22.78
N ASP A 312 4.59 -2.49 -22.68
CA ASP A 312 3.58 -2.52 -23.74
C ASP A 312 2.52 -1.39 -23.63
N GLY A 313 2.61 -0.57 -22.59
CA GLY A 313 1.72 0.54 -22.30
C GLY A 313 0.46 0.16 -21.52
N ARG A 314 0.33 -1.10 -21.07
CA ARG A 314 -0.80 -1.58 -20.28
C ARG A 314 -0.34 -1.92 -18.87
N LEU A 315 -1.25 -1.79 -17.91
CA LEU A 315 -0.98 -2.22 -16.54
C LEU A 315 -1.05 -3.75 -16.45
N ASP A 316 0.05 -4.33 -16.01
CA ASP A 316 0.19 -5.72 -15.57
C ASP A 316 0.03 -5.81 -14.04
N ILE A 317 -0.03 -7.04 -13.52
CA ILE A 317 -0.19 -7.32 -12.09
C ILE A 317 1.00 -8.16 -11.61
N ALA A 318 1.63 -7.76 -10.51
CA ALA A 318 2.60 -8.56 -9.77
C ALA A 318 2.06 -8.93 -8.39
N VAL A 319 2.24 -10.20 -8.02
CA VAL A 319 1.71 -10.77 -6.77
C VAL A 319 2.85 -11.46 -6.04
N THR A 320 2.96 -11.21 -4.72
CA THR A 320 3.91 -11.91 -3.85
C THR A 320 3.18 -12.83 -2.88
N ASP A 321 3.69 -14.05 -2.74
CA ASP A 321 3.11 -15.08 -1.89
C ASP A 321 3.84 -15.18 -0.55
N ASN A 322 3.10 -15.43 0.52
CA ASN A 322 3.61 -15.67 1.88
C ASN A 322 4.07 -17.13 2.10
N SER A 323 4.56 -17.80 1.05
CA SER A 323 5.05 -19.18 1.16
C SER A 323 6.54 -19.19 1.54
N ALA A 324 7.03 -20.29 2.13
CA ALA A 324 8.44 -20.49 2.53
C ALA A 324 9.47 -20.38 1.38
N HIS A 325 9.02 -20.03 0.17
CA HIS A 325 9.81 -19.88 -1.04
C HIS A 325 9.75 -18.46 -1.64
N ASN A 326 9.09 -17.49 -0.97
CA ASN A 326 8.97 -16.09 -1.43
C ASN A 326 8.71 -16.01 -2.94
N THR A 327 7.68 -16.72 -3.39
CA THR A 327 7.34 -16.83 -4.81
C THR A 327 6.64 -15.56 -5.27
N MET A 328 7.03 -15.09 -6.45
CA MET A 328 6.41 -13.95 -7.11
C MET A 328 5.86 -14.40 -8.46
N ASN A 329 4.63 -13.98 -8.74
CA ASN A 329 3.92 -14.24 -9.98
C ASN A 329 3.59 -12.92 -10.67
N THR A 330 3.91 -12.82 -11.97
CA THR A 330 3.44 -11.74 -12.83
C THR A 330 2.36 -12.21 -13.77
N LEU A 331 1.28 -11.44 -13.85
CA LEU A 331 0.18 -11.63 -14.77
C LEU A 331 0.22 -10.50 -15.79
N LEU A 332 0.62 -10.83 -17.01
CA LEU A 332 0.71 -9.88 -18.11
C LEU A 332 -0.66 -9.61 -18.73
N ASN A 333 -0.97 -8.34 -18.92
CA ASN A 333 -2.20 -7.88 -19.53
C ASN A 333 -2.11 -7.99 -21.06
N THR A 334 -2.55 -9.14 -21.57
CA THR A 334 -2.53 -9.46 -23.01
C THR A 334 -3.83 -9.14 -23.74
N CYS A 335 -4.82 -8.56 -23.05
CA CYS A 335 -6.08 -8.14 -23.67
C CYS A 335 -5.78 -7.12 -24.77
N THR A 336 -6.53 -7.16 -25.88
CA THR A 336 -6.39 -6.21 -27.00
C THR A 336 -7.25 -4.98 -26.80
#